data_AF-A0A929QG67-F1
#
_entry.id   AF-A0A929QG67-F1
#
_cell.length_a   1.000
_cell.length_b   1.000
_cell.length_c   1.000
_cell.angle_alpha   90.00
_cell.angle_beta   90.00
_cell.angle_gamma   90.00
#
_symmetry.space_group_name_H-M   'P 1'
#
loop_
_entity.id
_entity.type
_entity.pdbx_description
1 polymer ?
#
loop_
_entity_poly.entity_id
_entity_poly.type
_entity_poly.pdbx_seq_one_letter_code
_entity_poly.pdbx_strand_id
1 'polypeptide(L)'
;MAQITAALVKQLRDMTSSPMMECKKALVEADGDLDKAVDILRTMGVAKAVKRAGRETNEGTIATFISPDGKTGAILELSCETDFVGTNPQFTGFAADLAE
;
A
#
# COMPACT_ATOMS: atom_id res chain seq x y z
N MET A 1 -23.94 -18.35 7.02
CA MET A 1 -22.66 -17.94 6.44
C MET A 1 -22.94 -17.38 5.07
N ALA A 2 -22.66 -16.09 4.82
CA ALA A 2 -22.80 -15.53 3.49
C ALA A 2 -21.97 -16.34 2.49
N GLN A 3 -22.54 -16.66 1.33
CA GLN A 3 -21.83 -17.41 0.31
C GLN A 3 -20.80 -16.47 -0.35
N ILE A 4 -19.55 -16.52 0.10
CA ILE A 4 -18.48 -15.69 -0.47
C ILE A 4 -18.16 -16.18 -1.89
N THR A 5 -18.67 -15.46 -2.89
CA THR A 5 -18.50 -15.80 -4.31
C THR A 5 -17.13 -15.35 -4.83
N ALA A 6 -16.62 -16.03 -5.85
CA ALA A 6 -15.37 -15.63 -6.50
C ALA A 6 -15.44 -14.22 -7.11
N ALA A 7 -16.62 -13.81 -7.58
CA ALA A 7 -16.86 -12.47 -8.10
C ALA A 7 -16.70 -11.41 -7.01
N LEU A 8 -17.23 -11.65 -5.81
CA LEU A 8 -17.13 -10.73 -4.68
C LEU A 8 -15.68 -10.58 -4.20
N VAL A 9 -14.93 -11.68 -4.14
CA VAL A 9 -13.49 -11.66 -3.80
C VAL A 9 -12.71 -10.87 -4.85
N LYS A 10 -13.02 -11.06 -6.14
CA LYS A 10 -12.39 -10.31 -7.23
C LYS A 10 -12.69 -8.82 -7.11
N GLN A 11 -13.95 -8.44 -6.87
CA GLN A 11 -14.35 -7.05 -6.70
C GLN A 11 -13.56 -6.38 -5.57
N LEU A 12 -13.47 -7.01 -4.39
CA LEU A 12 -12.70 -6.46 -3.27
C LEU A 12 -11.21 -6.33 -3.60
N ARG A 13 -10.63 -7.30 -4.31
CA ARG A 13 -9.24 -7.23 -4.78
C ARG A 13 -9.04 -6.06 -5.75
N ASP A 14 -9.93 -5.88 -6.72
CA ASP A 14 -9.79 -4.83 -7.72
C ASP A 14 -9.88 -3.43 -7.07
N MET A 15 -10.68 -3.29 -6.01
CA MET A 15 -10.79 -2.05 -5.22
C MET A 15 -9.58 -1.77 -4.34
N THR A 16 -8.96 -2.79 -3.75
CA THR A 16 -7.95 -2.63 -2.68
C THR A 16 -6.54 -3.00 -3.10
N SER A 17 -6.39 -3.65 -4.27
CA SER A 17 -5.17 -4.32 -4.72
C SER A 17 -4.58 -5.33 -3.71
N SER A 18 -5.37 -5.77 -2.73
CA SER A 18 -4.92 -6.71 -1.70
C SER A 18 -4.82 -8.15 -2.24
N PRO A 19 -3.98 -9.01 -1.65
CA PRO A 19 -3.86 -10.40 -2.07
C PRO A 19 -5.20 -11.14 -2.04
N MET A 20 -5.44 -12.01 -3.04
CA MET A 20 -6.73 -12.70 -3.23
C MET A 20 -7.23 -13.44 -1.99
N MET A 21 -6.33 -14.15 -1.31
CA MET A 21 -6.68 -14.91 -0.11
C MET A 21 -7.00 -14.04 1.10
N GLU A 22 -6.45 -12.83 1.15
CA GLU A 22 -6.75 -11.87 2.21
C GLU A 22 -8.10 -11.23 1.97
N CYS A 23 -8.41 -10.88 0.72
CA CYS A 23 -9.74 -10.43 0.34
C CYS A 23 -10.79 -11.48 0.72
N LYS A 24 -10.54 -12.77 0.43
CA LYS A 24 -11.45 -13.85 0.82
C LYS A 24 -11.59 -13.97 2.35
N LYS A 25 -10.50 -13.90 3.10
CA LYS A 25 -10.53 -13.98 4.57
C LYS A 25 -11.28 -12.80 5.19
N ALA A 26 -11.00 -11.59 4.73
CA ALA A 26 -11.69 -10.38 5.17
C ALA A 26 -13.19 -10.44 4.86
N LEU A 27 -13.58 -10.94 3.69
CA LEU A 27 -14.98 -11.17 3.35
C LEU A 27 -15.66 -12.23 4.22
N VAL A 28 -14.95 -13.30 4.61
CA VAL A 28 -15.50 -14.29 5.54
C VAL A 28 -15.72 -13.68 6.92
N GLU A 29 -14.77 -12.87 7.42
CA GLU A 29 -14.88 -12.20 8.72
C GLU A 29 -15.94 -11.07 8.72
N ALA A 30 -16.14 -10.42 7.57
CA ALA A 30 -17.15 -9.40 7.36
C ALA A 30 -18.54 -9.96 7.00
N ASP A 31 -18.73 -11.29 6.97
CA ASP A 31 -19.97 -11.93 6.50
C ASP A 31 -20.43 -11.44 5.10
N GLY A 32 -19.47 -11.16 4.21
CA GLY A 32 -19.71 -10.70 2.85
C GLY A 32 -19.93 -9.19 2.68
N ASP A 33 -19.88 -8.43 3.76
CA ASP A 33 -19.96 -6.96 3.73
C ASP A 33 -18.65 -6.35 3.18
N LEU A 34 -18.74 -5.66 2.04
CA LEU A 34 -17.57 -5.10 1.36
C LEU A 34 -16.90 -3.99 2.14
N ASP A 35 -17.67 -3.08 2.72
CA ASP A 35 -17.13 -1.92 3.43
C ASP A 35 -16.41 -2.37 4.70
N LYS A 36 -17.03 -3.29 5.46
CA LYS A 36 -16.37 -3.92 6.60
C LYS A 36 -15.13 -4.72 6.19
N ALA A 37 -15.17 -5.42 5.07
CA ALA A 37 -14.01 -6.17 4.58
C ALA A 37 -12.84 -5.23 4.21
N VAL A 38 -13.11 -4.03 3.67
CA VAL A 38 -12.09 -3.01 3.43
C VAL A 38 -11.45 -2.55 4.73
N ASP A 39 -12.25 -2.29 5.78
CA ASP A 39 -11.72 -1.88 7.08
C ASP A 39 -10.89 -2.98 7.77
N ILE A 40 -11.32 -4.24 7.64
CA ILE A 40 -10.55 -5.40 8.10
C ILE A 40 -9.20 -5.48 7.36
N LEU A 41 -9.21 -5.36 6.02
CA LEU A 41 -7.98 -5.36 5.23
C LEU A 41 -7.03 -4.22 5.63
N ARG A 42 -7.56 -3.02 5.89
CA ARG A 42 -6.76 -1.88 6.36
C ARG A 42 -6.09 -2.19 7.70
N THR A 43 -6.85 -2.72 8.65
CA THR A 43 -6.34 -3.10 9.98
C THR A 43 -5.28 -4.19 9.89
N MET A 44 -5.52 -5.22 9.07
CA MET A 44 -4.54 -6.27 8.79
C MET A 44 -3.26 -5.73 8.13
N GLY A 45 -3.39 -4.76 7.23
CA GLY A 45 -2.29 -4.08 6.56
C GLY A 45 -1.36 -3.39 7.55
N VAL A 46 -1.91 -2.65 8.51
CA VAL A 46 -1.15 -2.00 9.59
C VAL A 46 -0.38 -3.02 10.42
N ALA A 47 -1.05 -4.11 10.84
CA ALA A 47 -0.40 -5.16 11.63
C ALA A 47 0.78 -5.82 10.89
N LYS A 48 0.70 -5.95 9.56
CA LYS A 48 1.80 -6.46 8.74
C LYS A 48 2.93 -5.47 8.60
N ALA A 49 2.63 -4.18 8.44
CA ALA A 49 3.65 -3.14 8.39
C ALA A 49 4.50 -3.17 9.67
N VAL A 50 3.87 -3.28 10.84
CA VAL A 50 4.55 -3.44 12.13
C VAL A 50 5.48 -4.67 12.14
N LYS A 51 5.03 -5.81 11.61
CA LYS A 51 5.87 -7.03 11.50
C LYS A 51 7.04 -6.90 10.53
N ARG A 52 6.98 -5.95 9.58
CA ARG A 52 8.04 -5.70 8.60
C ARG A 52 9.00 -4.58 9.00
N ALA A 53 8.65 -3.77 10.00
CA ALA A 53 9.43 -2.61 10.42
C ALA A 53 10.87 -2.94 10.89
N GLY A 54 11.14 -4.19 11.27
CA GLY A 54 12.49 -4.64 11.65
C GLY A 54 13.35 -5.14 10.49
N ARG A 55 12.88 -5.08 9.23
CA ARG A 55 13.65 -5.50 8.07
C ARG A 55 14.56 -4.38 7.60
N GLU A 56 15.73 -4.75 7.09
CA GLU A 56 16.65 -3.78 6.49
C GLU A 56 16.11 -3.28 5.15
N THR A 57 16.23 -1.97 4.93
CA THR A 57 15.80 -1.28 3.71
C THR A 57 16.97 -0.51 3.11
N ASN A 58 17.88 -1.23 2.45
CA ASN A 58 19.14 -0.67 1.94
C ASN A 58 19.04 -0.18 0.48
N GLU A 59 17.87 -0.30 -0.14
CA GLU A 59 17.56 0.19 -1.49
C GLU A 59 16.51 1.29 -1.42
N GLY A 60 16.24 2.02 -2.50
CA GLY A 60 15.23 3.07 -2.48
C GLY A 60 15.32 4.08 -3.62
N THR A 61 14.76 5.27 -3.37
CA THR A 61 14.84 6.39 -4.30
C THR A 61 15.04 7.71 -3.56
N ILE A 62 15.67 8.67 -4.24
CA ILE A 62 15.78 10.05 -3.77
C ILE A 62 14.84 10.90 -4.63
N ALA A 63 13.90 11.57 -3.97
CA ALA A 63 13.03 12.57 -4.59
C ALA A 63 13.51 13.97 -4.21
N THR A 64 13.36 14.90 -5.14
CA THR A 64 13.69 16.32 -4.92
C THR A 64 12.55 17.17 -5.41
N PHE A 65 12.20 18.18 -4.63
CA PHE A 65 11.18 19.17 -4.97
C PHE A 65 11.75 20.58 -4.85
N ILE A 66 11.32 21.47 -5.75
CA ILE A 66 11.58 22.91 -5.67
C ILE A 66 10.24 23.60 -5.91
N SER A 67 9.87 24.50 -5.00
CA SER A 67 8.63 25.26 -5.10
C SER A 67 8.60 26.09 -6.39
N PRO A 68 7.41 26.36 -6.96
CA PRO A 68 7.30 27.13 -8.20
C PRO A 68 7.94 28.52 -8.17
N ASP A 69 8.03 29.13 -6.97
CA ASP A 69 8.67 30.44 -6.77
C ASP A 69 10.19 30.35 -6.52
N GLY A 70 10.75 29.13 -6.49
CA GLY A 70 12.17 28.85 -6.31
C GLY A 70 12.71 29.11 -4.90
N LYS A 71 11.84 29.36 -3.91
CA LYS A 71 12.27 29.78 -2.57
C LYS A 71 12.34 28.65 -1.56
N THR A 72 11.70 27.52 -1.83
CA THR A 72 11.66 26.37 -0.95
C THR A 72 12.00 25.12 -1.74
N GLY A 73 12.69 24.18 -1.11
CA GLY A 73 12.97 22.90 -1.72
C GLY A 73 13.10 21.82 -0.66
N ALA A 74 12.92 20.58 -1.09
CA ALA A 74 13.02 19.40 -0.25
C ALA A 74 13.83 18.32 -0.96
N ILE A 75 14.54 17.53 -0.17
CA ILE A 75 15.16 16.27 -0.60
C ILE A 75 14.62 15.20 0.32
N LEU A 76 14.10 14.13 -0.25
CA LEU A 76 13.49 13.03 0.47
C LEU A 76 14.12 11.72 0.02
N GLU A 77 14.60 10.94 0.97
CA GLU A 77 14.98 9.55 0.77
C GLU A 77 13.81 8.65 1.17
N LEU A 78 13.35 7.82 0.24
CA LEU A 78 12.37 6.78 0.50
C LEU A 78 13.00 5.40 0.29
N SER A 79 13.27 4.71 1.40
CA SER A 79 13.94 3.41 1.40
C SER A 79 12.96 2.23 1.28
N CYS A 80 13.44 1.12 0.73
CA CYS A 80 12.73 -0.14 0.53
C CYS A 80 13.71 -1.33 0.58
N GLU A 81 13.18 -2.56 0.57
CA GLU A 81 14.00 -3.78 0.68
C GLU A 81 14.75 -4.13 -0.63
N THR A 82 14.27 -3.71 -1.80
CA THR A 82 14.79 -4.18 -3.10
C THR A 82 14.77 -3.09 -4.18
N ASP A 83 15.75 -3.09 -5.06
CA ASP A 83 15.90 -2.19 -6.21
C ASP A 83 14.67 -2.16 -7.16
N PHE A 84 14.02 -3.30 -7.38
CA PHE A 84 12.80 -3.40 -8.21
C PHE A 84 11.65 -2.55 -7.67
N VAL A 85 11.59 -2.36 -6.34
CA VAL A 85 10.60 -1.49 -5.70
C VAL A 85 11.04 -0.03 -5.80
N GLY A 86 12.32 0.26 -5.52
CA GLY A 86 12.88 1.62 -5.59
C GLY A 86 12.76 2.27 -6.96
N THR A 87 12.70 1.46 -8.03
CA THR A 87 12.54 1.90 -9.42
C THR A 87 11.10 1.82 -9.95
N ASN A 88 10.15 1.34 -9.13
CA ASN A 88 8.75 1.21 -9.53
C ASN A 88 8.07 2.59 -9.68
N PRO A 89 7.33 2.86 -10.78
CA PRO A 89 6.68 4.16 -10.99
C PRO A 89 5.69 4.60 -9.90
N GLN A 90 4.99 3.65 -9.26
CA GLN A 90 4.09 3.98 -8.15
C GLN A 90 4.88 4.39 -6.91
N PHE A 91 6.04 3.78 -6.67
CA PHE A 91 6.91 4.09 -5.54
C PHE A 91 7.62 5.43 -5.74
N THR A 92 8.17 5.68 -6.93
CA THR A 92 8.83 6.95 -7.25
C THR A 92 7.83 8.11 -7.34
N GLY A 93 6.63 7.87 -7.86
CA GLY A 93 5.53 8.84 -7.83
C GLY A 93 5.15 9.21 -6.39
N PHE A 94 4.96 8.22 -5.52
CA PHE A 94 4.68 8.48 -4.11
C PHE A 94 5.81 9.24 -3.40
N ALA A 95 7.08 8.94 -3.70
CA ALA A 95 8.21 9.70 -3.16
C ALA A 95 8.21 11.16 -3.63
N ALA A 96 7.81 11.42 -4.88
CA ALA A 96 7.65 12.78 -5.39
C ALA A 96 6.52 13.52 -4.68
N ASP A 97 5.35 12.88 -4.52
CA ASP A 97 4.20 13.44 -3.80
C ASP A 97 4.52 13.77 -2.33
N LEU A 98 5.39 12.98 -1.68
CA LEU A 98 5.85 13.25 -0.32
C LEU A 98 6.87 14.38 -0.22
N ALA A 99 7.61 14.67 -1.31
CA ALA A 99 8.63 15.71 -1.33
C ALA A 99 8.04 17.09 -1.62
N GLU A 100 6.88 17.16 -2.28
CA GLU A 100 6.09 18.37 -2.52
C GLU A 100 5.41 18.90 -1.24
#